data_AF-A0A4S2SWC7-F1
#
_entry.id   AF-A0A4S2SWC7-F1
#
_cell.length_a   1.000
_cell.length_b   1.000
_cell.length_c   1.000
_cell.angle_alpha   90.00
_cell.angle_beta   90.00
_cell.angle_gamma   90.00
#
_symmetry.space_group_name_H-M   'P 1'
#
loop_
_entity.id
_entity.type
_entity.pdbx_description
1 polymer ?
#
loop_
_entity_poly.entity_id
_entity_poly.type
_entity_poly.pdbx_seq_one_letter_code
_entity_poly.pdbx_strand_id
1 'polypeptide(L)'
;MSESGNINHDAVLRARVALLGSEKPSVAQRVAAYRVLVRVSPLAYLPLLAVALGKYARRDFADRPDIALALLAESVTAARRVHELEPARSDLLVDALLGYRGQLARMGRQSEFPAVDGQIALVRRGAGGAR
;
A
#
# COMPACT_ATOMS: atom_id res chain seq x y z
N MET A 1 -13.34 31.04 -11.01
CA MET A 1 -12.90 30.55 -9.68
C MET A 1 -14.15 30.00 -9.00
N SER A 2 -14.47 28.71 -9.02
CA SER A 2 -13.79 27.63 -8.28
C SER A 2 -14.21 26.24 -8.80
N GLU A 3 -13.47 25.63 -9.73
CA GLU A 3 -13.69 24.24 -10.18
C GLU A 3 -12.91 23.20 -9.36
N SER A 4 -11.91 23.63 -8.59
CA SER A 4 -10.97 22.76 -7.89
C SER A 4 -11.59 22.01 -6.68
N GLY A 5 -12.70 22.50 -6.14
CA GLY A 5 -13.41 21.88 -5.01
C GLY A 5 -14.34 20.72 -5.44
N ASN A 6 -14.95 20.83 -6.63
CA ASN A 6 -15.97 19.88 -7.09
C ASN A 6 -15.34 18.57 -7.60
N ILE A 7 -14.26 18.67 -8.38
CA ILE A 7 -13.54 17.53 -8.97
C ILE A 7 -13.05 16.53 -7.89
N ASN A 8 -12.65 17.01 -6.71
CA ASN A 8 -12.20 16.16 -5.61
C ASN A 8 -13.37 15.42 -4.93
N HIS A 9 -14.53 16.08 -4.75
CA HIS A 9 -15.70 15.45 -4.14
C HIS A 9 -16.30 14.37 -5.05
N ASP A 10 -16.42 14.67 -6.33
CA ASP A 10 -16.89 13.75 -7.36
C ASP A 10 -15.97 12.52 -7.51
N ALA A 11 -14.64 12.71 -7.46
CA ALA A 11 -13.70 11.58 -7.42
C ALA A 11 -13.90 10.68 -6.19
N VAL A 12 -14.15 11.28 -5.02
CA VAL A 12 -14.44 10.52 -3.78
C VAL A 12 -15.75 9.74 -3.89
N LEU A 13 -16.80 10.34 -4.45
CA LEU A 13 -18.07 9.65 -4.69
C LEU A 13 -17.89 8.48 -5.66
N ARG A 14 -17.22 8.69 -6.79
CA ARG A 14 -16.90 7.61 -7.74
C ARG A 14 -16.10 6.49 -7.08
N ALA A 15 -15.10 6.82 -6.27
CA ALA A 15 -14.30 5.83 -5.56
C ALA A 15 -15.14 5.00 -4.58
N ARG A 16 -16.07 5.63 -3.85
CA ARG A 16 -17.01 4.92 -2.96
C ARG A 16 -17.97 4.04 -3.74
N VAL A 17 -18.58 4.56 -4.81
CA VAL A 17 -19.50 3.80 -5.67
C VAL A 17 -18.80 2.59 -6.29
N ALA A 18 -17.57 2.74 -6.77
CA ALA A 18 -16.78 1.64 -7.32
C ALA A 18 -16.50 0.52 -6.31
N LEU A 19 -16.48 0.83 -5.01
CA LEU A 19 -16.32 -0.17 -3.94
C LEU A 19 -17.65 -0.79 -3.48
N LEU A 20 -18.78 -0.14 -3.75
CA LEU A 20 -20.13 -0.55 -3.34
C LEU A 20 -20.93 -1.23 -4.45
N GLY A 21 -20.36 -1.39 -5.64
CA GLY A 21 -21.02 -2.08 -6.75
C GLY A 21 -21.43 -3.52 -6.40
N SER A 22 -22.41 -4.05 -7.14
CA SER A 22 -22.97 -5.39 -6.91
C SER A 22 -21.95 -6.53 -7.07
N GLU A 23 -20.86 -6.28 -7.81
CA GLU A 23 -19.76 -7.22 -7.97
C GLU A 23 -18.60 -6.89 -7.04
N LYS A 24 -17.90 -7.92 -6.55
CA LYS A 24 -16.69 -7.73 -5.75
C LYS A 24 -15.65 -6.97 -6.59
N PRO A 25 -15.18 -5.78 -6.16
CA PRO A 25 -14.27 -4.99 -6.98
C PRO A 25 -12.97 -5.76 -7.25
N SER A 26 -12.41 -5.58 -8.44
CA SER A 26 -11.08 -6.10 -8.79
C SER A 26 -10.00 -5.50 -7.88
N VAL A 27 -8.80 -6.09 -7.88
CA VAL A 27 -7.67 -5.53 -7.13
C VAL A 27 -7.29 -4.15 -7.70
N ALA A 28 -7.29 -3.99 -9.02
CA ALA A 28 -7.05 -2.71 -9.69
C ALA A 28 -8.04 -1.62 -9.26
N GLN A 29 -9.35 -1.92 -9.26
CA GLN A 29 -10.39 -0.98 -8.83
C GLN A 29 -10.22 -0.58 -7.36
N ARG A 30 -9.88 -1.53 -6.48
CA ARG A 30 -9.57 -1.23 -5.08
C ARG A 30 -8.38 -0.29 -4.93
N VAL A 31 -7.28 -0.54 -5.64
CA VAL A 31 -6.10 0.33 -5.61
C VAL A 31 -6.46 1.74 -6.07
N ALA A 32 -7.18 1.87 -7.20
CA ALA A 32 -7.61 3.17 -7.72
C ALA A 32 -8.51 3.92 -6.73
N ALA A 33 -9.52 3.24 -6.18
CA ALA A 33 -10.45 3.83 -5.21
C ALA A 33 -9.73 4.24 -3.92
N TYR A 34 -8.91 3.35 -3.36
CA TYR A 34 -8.21 3.65 -2.11
C TYR A 34 -7.25 4.81 -2.27
N ARG A 35 -6.48 4.94 -3.37
CA ARG A 35 -5.62 6.11 -3.63
C ARG A 35 -6.37 7.45 -3.56
N VAL A 36 -7.63 7.49 -4.00
CA VAL A 36 -8.47 8.67 -3.87
C VAL A 36 -8.92 8.86 -2.42
N LEU A 37 -9.41 7.79 -1.79
CA LEU A 37 -10.02 7.84 -0.47
C LEU A 37 -9.01 8.14 0.65
N VAL A 38 -7.73 7.80 0.49
CA VAL A 38 -6.68 8.18 1.45
C VAL A 38 -6.58 9.69 1.62
N ARG A 39 -6.95 10.47 0.61
CA ARG A 39 -6.86 11.94 0.66
C ARG A 39 -7.87 12.56 1.61
N VAL A 40 -8.98 11.86 1.89
CA VAL A 40 -10.08 12.34 2.75
C VAL A 40 -10.24 11.56 4.04
N SER A 41 -9.77 10.30 4.09
CA SER A 41 -9.76 9.51 5.32
C SER A 41 -8.52 8.59 5.36
N PRO A 42 -7.33 9.13 5.64
CA PRO A 42 -6.10 8.35 5.65
C PRO A 42 -6.14 7.18 6.63
N LEU A 43 -6.71 7.40 7.82
CA LEU A 43 -6.77 6.40 8.89
C LEU A 43 -7.53 5.14 8.45
N ALA A 44 -8.64 5.29 7.71
CA ALA A 44 -9.43 4.16 7.24
C ALA A 44 -8.80 3.44 6.04
N TYR A 45 -8.14 4.18 5.13
CA TYR A 45 -7.79 3.66 3.81
C TYR A 45 -6.29 3.38 3.59
N LEU A 46 -5.38 3.88 4.44
CA LEU A 46 -3.95 3.54 4.34
C LEU A 46 -3.68 2.03 4.53
N PRO A 47 -4.25 1.35 5.55
CA PRO A 47 -4.05 -0.10 5.72
C PRO A 47 -4.54 -0.88 4.50
N LEU A 48 -5.73 -0.51 4.00
CA LEU A 48 -6.35 -1.16 2.86
C LEU A 48 -5.56 -0.95 1.55
N LEU A 49 -5.02 0.27 1.36
CA LEU A 49 -4.19 0.58 0.21
C LEU A 49 -2.89 -0.23 0.21
N ALA A 50 -2.19 -0.31 1.36
CA ALA A 50 -0.96 -1.09 1.47
C ALA A 50 -1.16 -2.56 1.06
N VAL A 51 -2.23 -3.18 1.57
CA VAL A 51 -2.59 -4.57 1.24
C VAL A 51 -2.98 -4.73 -0.23
N ALA A 52 -3.79 -3.81 -0.75
CA ALA A 52 -4.27 -3.87 -2.13
C ALA A 52 -3.11 -3.76 -3.14
N LEU A 53 -2.17 -2.83 -2.91
CA LEU A 53 -0.98 -2.64 -3.75
C LEU A 53 -0.09 -3.89 -3.78
N GLY A 54 0.17 -4.51 -2.63
CA GLY A 54 0.96 -5.74 -2.57
C GLY A 54 0.29 -6.91 -3.30
N LYS A 55 -1.04 -7.02 -3.23
CA LYS A 55 -1.81 -8.00 -4.01
C LYS A 55 -1.75 -7.68 -5.51
N TYR A 56 -1.84 -6.41 -5.88
CA TYR A 56 -1.86 -5.96 -7.27
C TYR A 56 -0.53 -6.27 -7.96
N ALA A 57 0.59 -5.94 -7.30
CA ALA A 57 1.93 -6.25 -7.78
C ALA A 57 2.11 -7.75 -8.09
N ARG A 58 1.68 -8.62 -7.18
CA ARG A 58 1.88 -10.07 -7.30
C ARG A 58 0.94 -10.75 -8.28
N ARG A 59 -0.28 -10.24 -8.46
CA ARG A 59 -1.31 -10.91 -9.27
C ARG A 59 -1.36 -10.39 -10.70
N ASP A 60 -1.23 -9.08 -10.87
CA ASP A 60 -1.53 -8.42 -12.14
C ASP A 60 -0.25 -7.94 -12.85
N PHE A 61 0.90 -7.91 -12.15
CA PHE A 61 2.19 -7.45 -12.70
C PHE A 61 3.35 -8.40 -12.41
N ALA A 62 3.09 -9.69 -12.18
CA ALA A 62 4.14 -10.66 -11.90
C ALA A 62 5.18 -10.78 -13.03
N ASP A 63 4.75 -10.55 -14.27
CA ASP A 63 5.53 -10.55 -15.51
C ASP A 63 6.19 -9.18 -15.81
N ARG A 64 5.85 -8.13 -15.04
CA ARG A 64 6.35 -6.76 -15.23
C ARG A 64 7.10 -6.30 -13.99
N PRO A 65 8.36 -6.72 -13.81
CA PRO A 65 9.07 -6.60 -12.54
C PRO A 65 9.24 -5.16 -12.05
N ASP A 66 9.44 -4.20 -12.95
CA ASP A 66 9.57 -2.78 -12.59
C ASP A 66 8.26 -2.18 -12.07
N ILE A 67 7.13 -2.55 -12.69
CA ILE A 67 5.80 -2.11 -12.25
C ILE A 67 5.47 -2.74 -10.90
N ALA A 68 5.73 -4.04 -10.73
CA ALA A 68 5.55 -4.72 -9.47
C ALA A 68 6.40 -4.07 -8.35
N LEU A 69 7.65 -3.73 -8.64
CA LEU A 69 8.53 -3.06 -7.67
C LEU A 69 7.98 -1.68 -7.27
N ALA A 70 7.53 -0.87 -8.22
CA ALA A 70 6.94 0.44 -7.96
C ALA A 70 5.68 0.34 -7.08
N LEU A 71 4.80 -0.63 -7.34
CA LEU A 71 3.60 -0.89 -6.53
C LEU A 71 3.95 -1.35 -5.11
N LEU A 72 4.98 -2.19 -4.96
CA LEU A 72 5.47 -2.63 -3.65
C LEU A 72 6.13 -1.48 -2.88
N ALA A 73 6.86 -0.59 -3.55
CA ALA A 73 7.39 0.62 -2.94
C ALA A 73 6.26 1.52 -2.43
N GLU A 74 5.21 1.72 -3.22
CA GLU A 74 4.03 2.47 -2.78
C GLU A 74 3.32 1.77 -1.59
N SER A 75 3.27 0.44 -1.59
CA SER A 75 2.73 -0.34 -0.46
C SER A 75 3.51 -0.08 0.83
N VAL A 76 4.85 -0.06 0.76
CA VAL A 76 5.72 0.31 1.89
C VAL A 76 5.43 1.74 2.35
N THR A 77 5.32 2.70 1.43
CA THR A 77 5.00 4.09 1.77
C THR A 77 3.63 4.22 2.44
N ALA A 78 2.61 3.51 1.95
CA ALA A 78 1.29 3.49 2.56
C ALA A 78 1.34 2.90 3.98
N ALA A 79 1.99 1.75 4.16
CA ALA A 79 2.13 1.09 5.45
C ALA A 79 2.89 1.95 6.48
N ARG A 80 3.93 2.70 6.06
CA ARG A 80 4.65 3.64 6.93
C ARG A 80 3.76 4.74 7.50
N ARG A 81 2.80 5.21 6.70
CA ARG A 81 1.88 6.29 7.05
C ARG A 81 0.68 5.82 7.86
N VAL A 82 0.45 4.51 7.98
CA VAL A 82 -0.59 3.96 8.85
C VAL A 82 -0.42 4.52 10.26
N HIS A 83 -1.53 4.87 10.90
CA HIS A 83 -1.53 5.52 12.20
C HIS A 83 -0.98 4.60 13.29
N GLU A 84 -0.35 5.16 14.32
CA GLU A 84 0.31 4.37 15.38
C GLU A 84 -0.63 3.54 16.24
N LEU A 85 -1.90 3.97 16.39
CA LEU A 85 -2.91 3.21 17.12
C LEU A 85 -3.47 2.03 16.32
N GLU A 86 -3.13 1.87 15.04
CA GLU A 86 -3.53 0.69 14.26
C GLU A 86 -2.70 -0.52 14.71
N PRO A 87 -3.31 -1.53 15.36
CA PRO A 87 -2.55 -2.65 15.93
C PRO A 87 -1.77 -3.43 14.86
N ALA A 88 -2.29 -3.48 13.64
CA ALA A 88 -1.66 -4.19 12.53
C ALA A 88 -0.56 -3.37 11.81
N ARG A 89 -0.26 -2.13 12.23
CA ARG A 89 0.68 -1.24 11.53
C ARG A 89 2.04 -1.90 11.28
N SER A 90 2.62 -2.49 12.31
CA SER A 90 3.96 -3.08 12.25
C SER A 90 3.99 -4.27 11.29
N ASP A 91 2.97 -5.14 11.38
CA ASP A 91 2.85 -6.32 10.51
C ASP A 91 2.65 -5.92 9.05
N LEU A 92 1.78 -4.93 8.79
CA LEU A 92 1.56 -4.38 7.45
C LEU A 92 2.87 -3.83 6.83
N LEU A 93 3.67 -3.12 7.62
CA LEU A 93 4.94 -2.58 7.15
C LEU A 93 5.97 -3.69 6.89
N VAL A 94 6.04 -4.70 7.76
CA VAL A 94 6.93 -5.86 7.56
C VAL A 94 6.52 -6.64 6.30
N ASP A 95 5.24 -6.91 6.11
CA ASP A 95 4.74 -7.62 4.92
C ASP A 95 5.02 -6.86 3.62
N ALA A 96 4.84 -5.54 3.62
CA ALA A 96 5.16 -4.69 2.48
C ALA A 96 6.66 -4.72 2.16
N LEU A 97 7.53 -4.63 3.18
CA LEU A 97 8.99 -4.68 3.03
C LEU A 97 9.46 -6.05 2.54
N LEU A 98 8.88 -7.15 3.04
CA LEU A 98 9.18 -8.50 2.58
C LEU A 98 8.76 -8.70 1.11
N GLY A 99 7.60 -8.16 0.72
CA GLY A 99 7.17 -8.12 -0.67
C GLY A 99 8.16 -7.38 -1.56
N TYR A 100 8.55 -6.17 -1.16
CA TYR A 100 9.53 -5.34 -1.88
C TYR A 100 10.89 -6.05 -2.02
N ARG A 101 11.42 -6.61 -0.92
CA ARG A 101 12.66 -7.40 -0.93
C ARG A 101 12.58 -8.61 -1.84
N GLY A 102 11.46 -9.34 -1.80
CA GLY A 102 11.22 -10.48 -2.69
C GLY A 102 11.21 -10.09 -4.16
N GLN A 103 10.75 -8.88 -4.48
CA GLN A 103 10.81 -8.34 -5.84
C GLN A 103 12.22 -7.93 -6.25
N LEU A 104 13.01 -7.31 -5.35
CA LEU A 104 14.43 -7.05 -5.60
C LEU A 104 15.20 -8.35 -5.90
N ALA A 105 14.88 -9.45 -5.20
CA ALA A 105 15.48 -10.75 -5.47
C ALA A 105 15.17 -11.25 -6.88
N ARG A 106 13.92 -11.12 -7.34
CA ARG A 106 13.53 -11.46 -8.72
C ARG A 106 14.27 -10.64 -9.77
N MET A 107 14.66 -9.42 -9.43
CA MET A 107 15.38 -8.50 -10.31
C MET A 107 16.90 -8.61 -10.20
N GLY A 108 17.44 -9.52 -9.38
CA GLY A 108 18.90 -9.64 -9.20
C GLY A 108 19.54 -8.44 -8.49
N ARG A 109 18.78 -7.74 -7.64
CA ARG A 109 19.23 -6.52 -6.93
C ARG A 109 19.58 -6.80 -5.47
N GLN A 110 20.42 -7.82 -5.23
CA GLN A 110 20.74 -8.29 -3.87
C GLN A 110 21.54 -7.26 -3.05
N SER A 111 22.26 -6.35 -3.71
CA SER A 111 23.00 -5.26 -3.05
C SER A 111 22.11 -4.35 -2.18
N GLU A 112 20.81 -4.32 -2.43
CA GLU A 112 19.84 -3.49 -1.69
C GLU A 112 19.22 -4.20 -0.48
N PHE A 113 19.41 -5.52 -0.33
CA PHE A 113 18.80 -6.28 0.77
C PHE A 113 19.17 -5.77 2.15
N PRO A 114 20.43 -5.41 2.47
CA PRO A 114 20.80 -4.97 3.81
C PRO A 114 19.99 -3.75 4.27
N ALA A 115 19.69 -2.82 3.37
CA ALA A 115 18.88 -1.64 3.68
C ALA A 115 17.44 -2.02 4.04
N VAL A 116 16.84 -2.97 3.32
CA VAL A 116 15.47 -3.43 3.58
C VAL A 116 15.41 -4.29 4.84
N ASP A 117 16.38 -5.18 5.04
CA ASP A 117 16.48 -6.06 6.20
C ASP A 117 16.70 -5.26 7.49
N GLY A 118 17.52 -4.22 7.44
CA GLY A 118 17.69 -3.28 8.55
C GLY A 118 16.39 -2.58 8.94
N GLN A 119 15.58 -2.16 7.96
CA GLN A 119 14.26 -1.57 8.21
C GLN A 119 13.30 -2.58 8.86
N ILE A 120 13.24 -3.82 8.38
CA ILE A 120 12.40 -4.88 8.96
C ILE A 120 12.80 -5.12 10.43
N ALA A 121 14.10 -5.21 10.71
CA ALA A 121 14.60 -5.41 12.06
C ALA A 121 14.25 -4.24 12.99
N LEU A 122 14.34 -3.00 12.52
CA LEU A 122 13.92 -1.81 13.27
C LEU A 122 12.43 -1.84 13.62
N VAL A 123 11.57 -2.18 12.66
CA VAL A 123 10.12 -2.26 12.89
C VAL A 123 9.78 -3.33 13.93
N ARG A 124 10.38 -4.52 13.82
CA ARG A 124 10.17 -5.62 14.78
C ARG A 124 10.63 -5.27 16.19
N ARG A 125 11.75 -4.56 16.34
CA ARG A 125 12.22 -4.08 17.65
C ARG A 125 11.27 -3.06 18.26
N GLY A 126 10.78 -2.10 17.47
CA GLY A 126 9.82 -1.10 17.93
C GLY A 126 8.49 -1.69 18.37
N ALA A 127 8.00 -2.73 17.68
CA ALA A 127 6.77 -3.42 18.05
C ALA A 127 6.89 -4.25 19.35
N GLY A 128 8.08 -4.77 19.65
CA GLY A 128 8.34 -5.57 20.85
C GLY A 128 8.57 -4.77 22.14
N GLY A 129 8.92 -3.48 22.03
CA GLY A 129 9.19 -2.60 23.19
C GLY A 129 7.97 -1.82 23.70
N ALA A 130 6.81 -1.95 23.05
CA ALA A 130 5.57 -1.25 23.41
C ALA A 130 4.56 -2.14 24.18
N ARG A 131 5.02 -3.23 24.79
CA ARG A 131 4.20 -4.16 25.59
C ARG A 131 4.56 -4.07 27.07
#